data_AF-A0A3M1IIH8-F1
#
_entry.id   AF-A0A3M1IIH8-F1
#
_cell.length_a   1.000
_cell.length_b   1.000
_cell.length_c   1.000
_cell.angle_alpha   90.00
_cell.angle_beta   90.00
_cell.angle_gamma   90.00
#
_symmetry.space_group_name_H-M   'P 1'
#
loop_
_entity.id
_entity.type
_entity.pdbx_description
1 polymer ?
#
loop_
_entity_poly.entity_id
_entity_poly.type
_entity_poly.pdbx_seq_one_letter_code
_entity_poly.pdbx_strand_id
1 'polypeptide(L)'
;MDGRFLLRENGIHWTCLKDKCEKNCCGAEFEMRQTSNRLCSVFKLHHNQVPLLPNEKELIAEKYGSHYIRQDIDGGFYINLSEDGKCPFLTDKGLCKIQEIKPTLCRAYPFYIDIFSGLNVDADCPGFGKGFTDRETVNKMLEALIEVYELQIKKVRKIASWPANSEGRLFRRD
;
A
#
# COMPACT_ATOMS: atom_id res chain seq x y z
N MET A 1 -2.58 17.74 -20.12
CA MET A 1 -1.98 16.95 -19.02
C MET A 1 -0.72 17.66 -18.57
N ASP A 2 -0.53 17.80 -17.26
CA ASP A 2 0.66 18.41 -16.68
C ASP A 2 1.88 17.50 -16.88
N GLY A 3 2.95 18.02 -17.48
CA GLY A 3 4.18 17.27 -17.78
C GLY A 3 4.93 16.73 -16.56
N ARG A 4 4.55 17.13 -15.35
CA ARG A 4 5.09 16.61 -14.08
C ARG A 4 4.69 15.14 -13.81
N PHE A 5 3.55 14.69 -14.32
CA PHE A 5 3.03 13.34 -14.06
C PHE A 5 3.30 12.35 -15.20
N LEU A 6 3.93 12.80 -16.29
CA LEU A 6 4.18 11.95 -17.45
C LEU A 6 5.37 11.03 -17.17
N LEU A 7 5.12 9.73 -17.18
CA LEU A 7 6.17 8.72 -17.30
C LEU A 7 6.83 8.85 -18.68
N ARG A 8 8.13 9.01 -18.68
CA ARG A 8 8.98 9.13 -19.87
C ARG A 8 9.80 7.85 -20.04
N GLU A 9 10.40 7.70 -21.21
CA GLU A 9 11.30 6.57 -21.50
C GLU A 9 12.39 6.42 -20.43
N ASN A 10 13.00 7.53 -20.04
CA ASN A 10 14.10 7.60 -19.09
C ASN A 10 13.70 7.70 -17.61
N GLY A 11 12.40 7.77 -17.27
CA GLY A 11 11.94 7.92 -15.88
C GLY A 11 10.79 8.92 -15.71
N ILE A 12 10.70 9.58 -14.56
CA ILE A 12 9.60 10.50 -14.23
C ILE A 12 10.12 11.72 -13.44
N HIS A 13 9.46 12.87 -13.61
CA HIS A 13 9.78 14.11 -12.90
C HIS A 13 9.21 14.13 -11.47
N TRP A 14 9.66 13.17 -10.67
CA TRP A 14 9.34 12.97 -9.27
C TRP A 14 10.59 12.53 -8.51
N THR A 15 10.67 12.83 -7.21
CA THR A 15 11.66 12.23 -6.30
C THR A 15 11.08 12.09 -4.89
N CYS A 16 11.43 10.99 -4.20
CA CYS A 16 11.02 10.79 -2.82
C CYS A 16 11.76 11.73 -1.87
N LEU A 17 11.03 12.61 -1.18
CA LEU A 17 11.62 13.59 -0.28
C LEU A 17 12.00 13.03 1.11
N LYS A 18 11.60 11.78 1.41
CA LYS A 18 11.90 11.08 2.68
C LYS A 18 11.57 11.92 3.93
N ASP A 19 12.59 12.42 4.61
CA ASP A 19 12.54 13.23 5.83
C ASP A 19 12.21 14.72 5.57
N LYS A 20 12.23 15.14 4.31
CA LYS A 20 11.85 16.48 3.85
C LYS A 20 10.39 16.59 3.42
N CYS A 21 9.61 15.52 3.55
CA CYS A 21 8.16 15.59 3.35
C CYS A 21 7.50 16.42 4.47
N GLU A 22 6.46 17.18 4.13
CA GLU A 22 5.63 17.90 5.10
C GLU A 22 4.66 16.98 5.85
N LYS A 23 4.30 15.85 5.23
CA LYS A 23 3.40 14.82 5.77
C LYS A 23 3.78 13.41 5.33
N ASN A 24 3.26 12.38 6.00
CA ASN A 24 3.45 10.99 5.58
C ASN A 24 2.78 10.68 4.25
N CYS A 25 3.43 9.80 3.48
CA CYS A 25 2.85 9.17 2.28
C CYS A 25 1.69 8.23 2.64
N CYS A 26 1.69 7.67 3.86
CA CYS A 26 0.70 6.71 4.36
C CYS A 26 -0.59 7.38 4.86
N GLY A 27 -0.79 8.66 4.54
CA GLY A 27 -1.78 9.50 5.22
C GLY A 27 -3.16 8.88 5.20
N ALA A 28 -3.83 8.84 6.34
CA ALA A 28 -5.27 8.59 6.44
C ALA A 28 -6.13 9.65 5.71
N GLU A 29 -5.49 10.67 5.12
CA GLU A 29 -6.09 11.59 4.16
C GLU A 29 -6.10 11.05 2.72
N PHE A 30 -5.21 10.10 2.42
CA PHE A 30 -4.96 9.54 1.09
C PHE A 30 -6.07 8.59 0.64
N GLU A 31 -6.90 8.15 1.58
CA GLU A 31 -8.13 7.48 1.30
C GLU A 31 -9.23 8.22 2.04
N MET A 32 -10.42 8.28 1.46
CA MET A 32 -11.66 8.61 2.15
C MET A 32 -12.23 10.02 2.10
N ARG A 33 -11.66 11.01 1.39
CA ARG A 33 -12.41 12.28 1.28
C ARG A 33 -13.72 12.14 0.50
N GLN A 34 -13.87 11.20 -0.45
CA GLN A 34 -15.18 10.99 -1.14
C GLN A 34 -15.54 9.55 -1.58
N THR A 35 -14.60 8.68 -1.97
CA THR A 35 -14.94 7.36 -2.56
C THR A 35 -15.09 6.22 -1.55
N SER A 36 -14.36 6.24 -0.44
CA SER A 36 -14.40 5.14 0.55
C SER A 36 -15.70 5.07 1.34
N ASN A 37 -16.44 6.18 1.50
CA ASN A 37 -17.71 6.16 2.20
C ASN A 37 -18.77 5.33 1.44
N ARG A 38 -18.52 5.02 0.17
CA ARG A 38 -19.38 4.17 -0.67
C ARG A 38 -18.78 2.81 -0.99
N LEU A 39 -17.52 2.55 -0.62
CA LEU A 39 -16.84 1.30 -0.86
C LEU A 39 -16.50 0.68 0.49
N CYS A 40 -17.02 -0.53 0.75
CA CYS A 40 -16.65 -1.30 1.92
C CYS A 40 -15.89 -2.54 1.50
N SER A 41 -14.83 -2.89 2.22
CA SER A 41 -14.19 -4.20 2.08
C SER A 41 -15.19 -5.30 2.44
N VAL A 42 -15.29 -6.33 1.57
CA VAL A 42 -16.06 -7.55 1.83
C VAL A 42 -15.58 -8.26 3.11
N PHE A 43 -14.33 -8.01 3.52
CA PHE A 43 -13.71 -8.56 4.72
C PHE A 43 -13.72 -7.61 5.92
N LYS A 44 -14.39 -6.46 5.82
CA LYS A 44 -14.34 -5.40 6.85
C LYS A 44 -12.91 -4.93 7.15
N LEU A 45 -11.98 -5.09 6.21
CA LEU A 45 -10.67 -4.49 6.30
C LEU A 45 -10.81 -2.97 6.16
N HIS A 46 -10.16 -2.23 7.06
CA HIS A 46 -10.01 -0.80 6.89
C HIS A 46 -9.17 -0.51 5.65
N HIS A 47 -9.40 0.61 4.99
CA HIS A 47 -8.65 0.93 3.77
C HIS A 47 -7.21 1.37 4.10
N ASN A 48 -6.97 1.92 5.29
CA ASN A 48 -5.65 2.32 5.79
C ASN A 48 -4.70 1.15 6.14
N GLN A 49 -5.04 -0.08 5.79
CA GLN A 49 -4.24 -1.26 6.12
C GLN A 49 -3.02 -1.36 5.22
N VAL A 50 -1.87 -1.66 5.82
CA VAL A 50 -0.62 -1.86 5.09
C VAL A 50 -0.32 -3.37 5.06
N PRO A 51 -0.63 -4.07 3.95
CA PRO A 51 -0.34 -5.48 3.82
C PRO A 51 1.18 -5.71 3.78
N LEU A 52 1.59 -6.85 4.34
CA LEU A 52 2.98 -7.30 4.38
C LEU A 52 3.13 -8.57 3.55
N LEU A 53 4.21 -8.63 2.77
CA LEU A 53 4.67 -9.91 2.22
C LEU A 53 5.27 -10.80 3.32
N PRO A 54 5.35 -12.13 3.12
CA PRO A 54 5.88 -13.05 4.14
C PRO A 54 7.28 -12.69 4.64
N ASN A 55 8.19 -12.35 3.74
CA ASN A 55 9.56 -11.91 4.07
C ASN A 55 9.57 -10.58 4.84
N GLU A 56 8.65 -9.66 4.54
CA GLU A 56 8.56 -8.36 5.23
C GLU A 56 8.01 -8.51 6.64
N LYS A 57 7.04 -9.41 6.82
CA LYS A 57 6.55 -9.83 8.13
C LYS A 57 7.71 -10.36 8.98
N GLU A 58 8.52 -11.26 8.45
CA GLU A 58 9.68 -11.81 9.16
C GLU A 58 10.70 -10.73 9.53
N LEU A 59 11.07 -9.88 8.57
CA LEU A 59 12.03 -8.79 8.78
C LEU A 59 11.55 -7.78 9.84
N ILE A 60 10.29 -7.39 9.81
CA ILE A 60 9.71 -6.45 10.79
C ILE A 60 9.63 -7.13 12.16
N ALA A 61 9.23 -8.40 12.23
CA ALA A 61 9.17 -9.14 13.48
C ALA A 61 10.55 -9.24 14.14
N GLU A 62 11.58 -9.53 13.36
CA GLU A 62 12.96 -9.64 13.84
C GLU A 62 13.48 -8.30 14.38
N LYS A 63 13.27 -7.21 13.63
CA LYS A 63 13.86 -5.91 13.96
C LYS A 63 13.10 -5.11 15.00
N TYR A 64 11.77 -5.25 15.06
CA TYR A 64 10.91 -4.44 15.93
C TYR A 64 10.01 -5.26 16.85
N GLY A 65 9.87 -6.56 16.61
CA GLY A 65 9.00 -7.45 17.38
C GLY A 65 7.67 -7.74 16.68
N SER A 66 7.13 -8.92 16.97
CA SER A 66 5.89 -9.43 16.35
C SER A 66 4.63 -8.62 16.67
N HIS A 67 4.64 -7.80 17.73
CA HIS A 67 3.50 -6.96 18.11
C HIS A 67 3.19 -5.85 17.10
N TYR A 68 4.11 -5.55 16.18
CA TYR A 68 3.89 -4.66 15.04
C TYR A 68 3.15 -5.33 13.87
N ILE A 69 2.77 -6.60 14.01
CA ILE A 69 2.21 -7.41 12.95
C ILE A 69 0.85 -7.94 13.40
N ARG A 70 -0.16 -7.71 12.56
CA ARG A 70 -1.48 -8.28 12.72
C ARG A 70 -1.71 -9.31 11.63
N GLN A 71 -2.27 -10.47 11.99
CA GLN A 71 -2.85 -11.39 11.02
C GLN A 71 -4.37 -11.18 11.00
N ASP A 72 -4.96 -11.10 9.82
CA ASP A 72 -6.40 -10.83 9.65
C ASP A 72 -7.17 -12.06 9.17
N ILE A 73 -8.50 -11.94 9.07
CA ILE A 73 -9.42 -13.01 8.69
C ILE A 73 -9.22 -13.51 7.25
N ASP A 74 -8.57 -12.72 6.39
CA ASP A 74 -8.17 -13.18 5.06
C ASP A 74 -6.92 -14.11 5.09
N GLY A 75 -6.29 -14.26 6.27
CA GLY A 75 -5.05 -14.98 6.48
C GLY A 75 -3.79 -14.19 6.10
N GLY A 76 -3.95 -12.94 5.67
CA GLY A 76 -2.85 -12.03 5.34
C GLY A 76 -2.22 -11.40 6.58
N PHE A 77 -1.00 -10.90 6.41
CA PHE A 77 -0.28 -10.14 7.43
C PHE A 77 -0.31 -8.66 7.10
N TYR A 78 -0.39 -7.83 8.13
CA TYR A 78 -0.52 -6.39 8.05
C TYR A 78 0.31 -5.72 9.13
N ILE A 79 0.67 -4.46 8.92
CA ILE A 79 1.13 -3.60 10.01
C ILE A 79 0.00 -3.47 11.04
N ASN A 80 0.31 -3.75 12.31
CA ASN A 80 -0.61 -3.52 13.41
C ASN A 80 -0.71 -2.01 13.69
N LEU A 81 -1.76 -1.37 13.19
CA LEU A 81 -2.00 0.05 13.39
C LEU A 81 -2.26 0.36 14.87
N SER A 82 -1.91 1.56 15.31
CA SER A 82 -2.28 2.06 16.63
C SER A 82 -3.80 2.24 16.76
N GLU A 83 -4.29 2.44 17.99
CA GLU A 83 -5.72 2.61 18.28
C GLU A 83 -6.37 3.76 17.50
N ASP A 84 -5.59 4.81 17.18
CA ASP A 84 -6.01 5.93 16.35
C ASP A 84 -5.94 5.65 14.83
N GLY A 85 -5.68 4.40 14.44
CA GLY A 85 -5.61 3.96 13.05
C GLY A 85 -4.35 4.40 12.31
N LYS A 86 -3.32 4.87 13.01
CA LYS A 86 -2.06 5.31 12.39
C LYS A 86 -1.02 4.19 12.32
N CYS A 87 -0.08 4.35 11.39
CA CYS A 87 1.08 3.47 11.32
C CYS A 87 1.99 3.73 12.54
N PRO A 88 2.37 2.69 13.31
CA PRO A 88 3.19 2.85 14.52
C PRO A 88 4.67 3.17 14.21
N PHE A 89 5.04 3.15 12.92
CA PHE A 89 6.36 3.54 12.42
C PHE A 89 6.45 5.02 12.04
N LEU A 90 5.44 5.84 12.36
CA LEU A 90 5.54 7.29 12.25
C LEU A 90 6.35 7.87 13.41
N THR A 91 7.13 8.91 13.14
CA THR A 91 7.74 9.79 14.14
C THR A 91 6.70 10.77 14.66
N ASP A 92 7.04 11.56 15.68
CA ASP A 92 6.19 12.64 16.20
C ASP A 92 5.89 13.72 15.15
N LYS A 93 6.75 13.84 14.14
CA LYS A 93 6.54 14.71 12.97
C LYS A 93 5.65 14.09 11.89
N GLY A 94 5.13 12.88 12.13
CA GLY A 94 4.32 12.15 11.16
C GLY A 94 5.12 11.62 9.97
N LEU A 95 6.43 11.37 10.11
CA LEU A 95 7.26 10.83 9.02
C LEU A 95 7.68 9.38 9.31
N CYS A 96 7.90 8.59 8.27
CA CYS A 96 8.27 7.17 8.44
C CYS A 96 9.68 7.02 9.02
N LYS A 97 9.82 6.28 10.13
CA LYS A 97 11.09 5.97 10.80
C LYS A 97 11.82 4.73 10.25
N ILE A 98 11.17 3.97 9.36
CA ILE A 98 11.68 2.70 8.82
C ILE A 98 11.98 2.76 7.31
N GLN A 99 12.51 3.90 6.85
CA GLN A 99 12.71 4.20 5.42
C GLN A 99 13.40 3.06 4.65
N GLU A 100 14.44 2.46 5.24
CA GLU A 100 15.27 1.42 4.61
C GLU A 100 14.59 0.05 4.48
N ILE A 101 13.54 -0.20 5.26
CA ILE A 101 12.81 -1.48 5.24
C ILE A 101 11.31 -1.25 5.12
N LYS A 102 10.93 -0.17 4.42
CA LYS A 102 9.53 0.13 4.10
C LYS A 102 8.88 -1.09 3.45
N PRO A 103 7.65 -1.46 3.86
CA PRO A 103 6.89 -2.51 3.19
C PRO A 103 6.70 -2.27 1.69
N THR A 104 6.43 -3.30 0.91
CA THR A 104 6.33 -3.28 -0.55
C THR A 104 5.30 -2.23 -1.00
N LEU A 105 4.13 -2.17 -0.35
CA LEU A 105 3.14 -1.12 -0.61
C LEU A 105 3.72 0.29 -0.44
N CYS A 106 4.50 0.53 0.61
CA CYS A 106 5.11 1.82 0.89
C CYS A 106 6.25 2.17 -0.09
N ARG A 107 6.89 1.16 -0.72
CA ARG A 107 7.90 1.36 -1.77
C ARG A 107 7.28 1.65 -3.14
N ALA A 108 6.07 1.16 -3.39
CA ALA A 108 5.32 1.42 -4.62
C ALA A 108 4.82 2.87 -4.74
N TYR A 109 4.67 3.58 -3.61
CA TYR A 109 4.25 4.98 -3.61
C TYR A 109 5.18 5.87 -4.45
N PRO A 110 4.66 6.69 -5.40
CA PRO A 110 3.29 7.22 -5.44
C PRO A 110 2.38 6.51 -6.45
N PHE A 111 2.73 5.32 -6.94
CA PHE A 111 1.99 4.64 -8.00
C PHE A 111 0.81 3.82 -7.48
N TYR A 112 -0.28 3.78 -8.26
CA TYR A 112 -1.51 3.03 -7.98
C TYR A 112 -2.13 2.48 -9.28
N ILE A 113 -2.93 1.43 -9.18
CA ILE A 113 -3.73 0.93 -10.32
C ILE A 113 -5.20 1.27 -10.09
N ASP A 114 -5.75 2.07 -11.00
CA ASP A 114 -7.18 2.34 -11.12
C ASP A 114 -7.80 1.42 -12.19
N ILE A 115 -9.06 1.05 -12.01
CA ILE A 115 -9.76 0.14 -12.93
C ILE A 115 -10.06 0.77 -14.30
N PHE A 116 -10.19 2.09 -14.38
CA PHE A 116 -10.55 2.80 -15.62
C PHE A 116 -9.33 3.35 -16.35
N SER A 117 -8.35 3.89 -15.63
CA SER A 117 -7.16 4.53 -16.24
C SER A 117 -5.87 3.71 -16.12
N GLY A 118 -5.87 2.57 -15.42
CA GLY A 118 -4.69 1.73 -15.28
C GLY A 118 -3.68 2.33 -14.32
N LEU A 119 -2.43 2.53 -14.75
CA LEU A 119 -1.37 3.08 -13.88
C LEU A 119 -1.58 4.58 -13.63
N ASN A 120 -1.68 4.95 -12.35
CA ASN A 120 -1.87 6.32 -11.87
C ASN A 120 -0.83 6.68 -10.81
N VAL A 121 -0.78 7.97 -10.47
CA VAL A 121 0.06 8.50 -9.41
C VAL A 121 -0.75 9.35 -8.44
N ASP A 122 -0.28 9.45 -7.20
CA ASP A 122 -0.73 10.46 -6.24
C ASP A 122 -0.33 11.87 -6.70
N ALA A 123 -1.27 12.61 -7.27
CA ALA A 123 -1.03 13.98 -7.72
C ALA A 123 -0.71 14.97 -6.57
N ASP A 124 -1.08 14.65 -5.34
CA ASP A 124 -0.80 15.45 -4.13
C ASP A 124 0.56 15.12 -3.51
N CYS A 125 1.30 14.17 -4.09
CA CYS A 125 2.65 13.86 -3.62
C CYS A 125 3.58 15.06 -3.78
N PRO A 126 4.20 15.58 -2.70
CA PRO A 126 5.06 16.77 -2.76
C PRO A 126 6.36 16.54 -3.54
N GLY A 127 6.68 15.29 -3.89
CA GLY A 127 7.85 14.93 -4.69
C GLY A 127 7.73 15.30 -6.17
N PHE A 128 6.53 15.54 -6.69
CA PHE A 128 6.34 15.89 -8.09
C PHE A 128 6.93 17.28 -8.41
N GLY A 129 7.71 17.33 -9.49
CA GLY A 129 8.39 18.55 -9.89
C GLY A 129 9.61 18.95 -9.05
N LYS A 130 10.04 18.09 -8.10
CA LYS A 130 11.19 18.37 -7.21
C LYS A 130 12.49 17.69 -7.64
N GLY A 131 12.45 16.86 -8.66
CA GLY A 131 13.60 16.12 -9.14
C GLY A 131 13.20 15.05 -10.15
N PHE A 132 14.17 14.28 -10.60
CA PHE A 132 13.97 13.21 -11.57
C PHE A 132 14.34 11.87 -10.96
N THR A 133 13.47 10.87 -11.12
CA THR A 133 13.74 9.47 -10.77
C THR A 133 13.94 8.69 -12.06
N ASP A 134 15.07 8.01 -12.16
CA ASP A 134 15.46 7.27 -13.35
C ASP A 134 14.58 6.02 -13.58
N ARG A 135 14.64 5.48 -14.79
CA ARG A 135 13.82 4.35 -15.20
C ARG A 135 14.06 3.08 -14.39
N GLU A 136 15.29 2.79 -13.97
CA GLU A 136 15.59 1.59 -13.19
C GLU A 136 14.92 1.67 -11.82
N THR A 137 15.03 2.83 -11.16
CA THR A 137 14.36 3.08 -9.89
C THR A 137 12.84 3.04 -10.03
N VAL A 138 12.28 3.64 -11.08
CA VAL A 138 10.83 3.55 -11.35
C VAL A 138 10.39 2.09 -11.55
N ASN A 139 11.15 1.29 -12.30
CA ASN A 139 10.81 -0.12 -12.52
C ASN A 139 10.75 -0.90 -11.20
N LYS A 140 11.69 -0.70 -10.28
CA LYS A 140 11.65 -1.33 -8.94
C LYS A 140 10.40 -0.94 -8.14
N MET A 141 9.93 0.29 -8.29
CA MET A 141 8.69 0.74 -7.65
C MET A 141 7.45 0.12 -8.29
N LEU A 142 7.44 -0.04 -9.62
CA LEU A 142 6.37 -0.71 -10.35
C LEU A 142 6.34 -2.22 -10.08
N GLU A 143 7.49 -2.86 -9.91
CA GLU A 143 7.58 -4.26 -9.45
C GLU A 143 6.96 -4.42 -8.07
N ALA A 144 7.28 -3.50 -7.14
CA ALA A 144 6.63 -3.48 -5.83
C ALA A 144 5.11 -3.28 -5.93
N LEU A 145 4.63 -2.42 -6.84
CA LEU A 145 3.21 -2.26 -7.11
C LEU A 145 2.57 -3.58 -7.58
N ILE A 146 3.20 -4.25 -8.55
CA ILE A 146 2.73 -5.53 -9.09
C ILE A 146 2.63 -6.57 -7.98
N GLU A 147 3.67 -6.74 -7.16
CA GLU A 147 3.68 -7.71 -6.04
C GLU A 147 2.50 -7.50 -5.08
N VAL A 148 2.19 -6.25 -4.75
CA VAL A 148 1.04 -5.93 -3.89
C VAL A 148 -0.27 -6.32 -4.55
N TYR A 149 -0.46 -6.01 -5.83
CA TYR A 149 -1.69 -6.36 -6.53
C TYR A 149 -1.80 -7.87 -6.76
N GLU A 150 -0.70 -8.58 -7.02
CA GLU A 150 -0.68 -10.04 -7.09
C GLU A 150 -1.09 -10.67 -5.77
N LEU A 151 -0.63 -10.13 -4.63
CA LEU A 151 -1.09 -10.55 -3.30
C LEU A 151 -2.60 -10.37 -3.15
N GLN A 152 -3.15 -9.22 -3.58
CA GLN A 152 -4.59 -8.98 -3.51
C GLN A 152 -5.39 -9.91 -4.45
N ILE A 153 -4.93 -10.11 -5.68
CA ILE A 153 -5.53 -11.03 -6.64
C ILE A 153 -5.51 -12.46 -6.11
N LYS A 154 -4.41 -12.89 -5.47
CA LYS A 154 -4.32 -14.21 -4.82
C LYS A 154 -5.38 -14.38 -3.73
N LYS A 155 -5.64 -13.33 -2.92
CA LYS A 155 -6.72 -13.34 -1.92
C LYS A 155 -8.09 -13.44 -2.57
N VAL A 156 -8.35 -12.66 -3.62
CA VAL A 156 -9.61 -12.74 -4.38
C VAL A 156 -9.83 -14.13 -4.98
N ARG A 157 -8.80 -14.72 -5.59
CA ARG A 157 -8.85 -16.10 -6.13
C ARG A 157 -9.14 -17.14 -5.04
N LYS A 158 -8.54 -16.98 -3.85
CA LYS A 158 -8.83 -17.85 -2.70
C LYS A 158 -10.31 -17.80 -2.33
N ILE A 159 -10.91 -16.61 -2.24
CA ILE A 159 -12.35 -16.45 -1.98
C ILE A 159 -13.20 -17.07 -3.09
N ALA A 160 -12.84 -16.82 -4.36
CA ALA A 160 -13.58 -17.35 -5.50
C ALA A 160 -13.60 -18.89 -5.51
N SER A 161 -12.67 -19.54 -4.82
CA SER A 161 -12.63 -20.99 -4.64
C SER A 161 -13.35 -21.51 -3.40
N TRP A 162 -13.96 -20.64 -2.59
CA TRP A 162 -14.70 -21.07 -1.40
C TRP A 162 -15.95 -21.86 -1.80
N PRO A 163 -16.23 -22.99 -1.12
CA PRO A 163 -17.43 -23.76 -1.38
C PRO A 163 -18.66 -22.95 -0.97
N ALA A 164 -19.73 -23.07 -1.76
CA ALA A 164 -21.05 -22.59 -1.38
C ALA A 164 -21.81 -23.71 -0.65
N ASN A 165 -22.59 -23.40 0.39
CA ASN A 165 -23.55 -24.37 0.92
C ASN A 165 -24.72 -24.58 -0.06
N SER A 166 -25.65 -25.46 0.33
CA SER A 166 -26.90 -25.73 -0.39
C SER A 166 -27.79 -24.49 -0.60
N GLU A 167 -27.55 -23.39 0.11
CA GLU A 167 -28.24 -22.10 -0.05
C GLU A 167 -27.43 -21.08 -0.88
N GLY A 168 -26.27 -21.47 -1.44
CA GLY A 168 -25.41 -20.59 -2.22
C GLY A 168 -24.54 -19.62 -1.39
N ARG A 169 -24.52 -19.73 -0.06
CA ARG A 169 -23.67 -18.89 0.80
C ARG A 169 -22.23 -19.41 0.80
N LEU A 170 -21.25 -18.53 0.65
CA LEU A 170 -19.83 -18.89 0.69
C LEU A 170 -19.39 -19.16 2.14
N PHE A 171 -18.62 -20.24 2.36
CA PHE A 171 -18.01 -20.56 3.65
C PHE A 171 -16.48 -20.50 3.54
N ARG A 172 -15.85 -19.96 4.58
CA ARG A 172 -14.39 -20.01 4.72
C ARG A 172 -13.99 -21.49 4.82
N ARG A 173 -13.04 -21.95 4.01
CA ARG A 173 -12.33 -23.21 4.26
C ARG A 173 -11.38 -22.97 5.43
N ASP A 174 -11.64 -23.65 6.53
CA ASP A 174 -10.85 -23.70 7.77
C ASP A 174 -9.34 -23.82 7.50
#